data_AF-A0A265Q1T4-F1
#
_entry.id   AF-A0A265Q1T4-F1
#
_cell.length_a   1.000
_cell.length_b   1.000
_cell.length_c   1.000
_cell.angle_alpha   90.00
_cell.angle_beta   90.00
_cell.angle_gamma   90.00
#
_symmetry.space_group_name_H-M   'P 1'
#
loop_
_entity.id
_entity.type
_entity.pdbx_description
1 polymer ?
#
loop_
_entity_poly.entity_id
_entity_poly.type
_entity_poly.pdbx_seq_one_letter_code
_entity_poly.pdbx_strand_id
1 'polypeptide(L)'
;MSYAILRMQKVKAVGIKGMQFHHQRERESKTNPDIDYEKSKLNYDLNNQSEIDFNKKVDEIIKENVIGDKKIRKDAVRLCDIVVTSDPKFFDRLTDREIKNFLKIVIIFYVIDIKKRI
;
A
#
# COMPACT_ATOMS: atom_id res chain seq x y z
N MET A 1 11.42 -24.00 2.97
CA MET A 1 12.01 -22.70 3.39
C MET A 1 11.13 -21.61 2.82
N SER A 2 10.70 -20.67 3.65
CA SER A 2 9.86 -19.54 3.23
C SER A 2 10.73 -18.34 2.89
N TYR A 3 10.28 -17.50 1.94
CA TYR A 3 11.02 -16.32 1.50
C TYR A 3 10.20 -15.05 1.71
N ALA A 4 10.88 -13.95 2.02
CA ALA A 4 10.26 -12.63 1.98
C ALA A 4 10.05 -12.22 0.52
N ILE A 5 8.83 -11.78 0.20
CA ILE A 5 8.45 -11.28 -1.12
C ILE A 5 8.21 -9.79 -0.97
N LEU A 6 9.00 -9.00 -1.69
CA LEU A 6 8.85 -7.56 -1.79
C LEU A 6 8.80 -7.18 -3.26
N ARG A 7 7.64 -6.70 -3.71
CA ARG A 7 7.43 -6.32 -5.11
C ARG A 7 6.90 -4.90 -5.18
N MET A 8 7.60 -4.06 -5.91
CA MET A 8 7.17 -2.69 -6.18
C MET A 8 6.49 -2.56 -7.55
N GLN A 9 5.42 -1.78 -7.60
CA GLN A 9 4.74 -1.35 -8.81
C GLN A 9 4.68 0.18 -8.88
N LYS A 10 5.13 0.74 -10.01
CA LYS A 10 5.03 2.18 -10.29
C LYS A 10 3.59 2.54 -10.62
N VAL A 11 3.01 3.51 -9.91
CA VAL A 11 1.64 3.95 -10.13
C VAL A 11 1.64 5.41 -10.61
N LYS A 12 1.01 5.64 -11.77
CA LYS A 12 0.74 6.98 -12.32
C LYS A 12 -0.65 7.45 -11.86
N ALA A 13 -0.97 8.73 -12.04
CA ALA A 13 -2.24 9.34 -11.61
C ALA A 13 -3.48 8.49 -11.92
N VAL A 14 -3.60 8.01 -13.17
CA VAL A 14 -4.75 7.22 -13.64
C VAL A 14 -4.94 5.89 -12.90
N GLY A 15 -3.88 5.33 -12.31
CA GLY A 15 -3.94 4.05 -11.59
C GLY A 15 -4.32 4.18 -10.12
N ILE A 16 -4.21 5.39 -9.55
CA ILE A 16 -4.38 5.60 -8.10
C ILE A 16 -5.80 5.28 -7.64
N LYS A 17 -6.82 5.70 -8.39
CA LYS A 17 -8.21 5.44 -8.00
C LYS A 17 -8.58 3.96 -8.09
N GLY A 18 -8.06 3.24 -9.09
CA GLY A 18 -8.23 1.78 -9.17
C GLY A 18 -7.57 1.07 -7.99
N MET A 19 -6.35 1.46 -7.63
CA MET A 19 -5.65 0.96 -6.45
C MET A 19 -6.43 1.20 -5.16
N GLN A 20 -7.00 2.40 -4.99
CA GLN A 20 -7.88 2.73 -3.86
C GLN A 20 -9.06 1.76 -3.76
N PHE A 21 -9.81 1.56 -4.85
CA PHE A 21 -10.96 0.65 -4.86
C PHE A 21 -10.58 -0.76 -4.42
N HIS A 22 -9.41 -1.24 -4.85
CA HIS A 22 -8.94 -2.57 -4.46
C HIS A 22 -8.49 -2.61 -2.99
N HIS A 23 -7.73 -1.62 -2.50
CA HIS A 23 -7.15 -1.64 -1.16
C HIS A 23 -8.19 -1.40 -0.07
N GLN A 24 -9.11 -0.45 -0.29
CA GLN A 24 -10.16 -0.11 0.66
C GLN A 24 -11.44 -0.92 0.45
N ARG A 25 -11.46 -1.86 -0.51
CA ARG A 25 -12.62 -2.72 -0.83
C ARG A 25 -13.91 -1.94 -1.12
N GLU A 26 -13.79 -0.72 -1.68
CA GLU A 26 -14.94 0.14 -2.01
C GLU A 26 -15.89 -0.47 -3.06
N ARG A 27 -15.44 -1.50 -3.79
CA ARG A 27 -16.21 -2.19 -4.83
C ARG A 27 -15.91 -3.68 -4.83
N GLU A 28 -16.92 -4.45 -5.21
CA GLU A 28 -16.73 -5.86 -5.52
C GLU A 28 -15.85 -6.04 -6.76
N SER A 29 -14.96 -7.01 -6.69
CA SER A 29 -14.02 -7.38 -7.75
C SER A 29 -14.72 -8.30 -8.72
N LYS A 30 -14.66 -7.96 -10.01
CA LYS A 30 -15.23 -8.80 -11.08
C LYS A 30 -14.23 -9.80 -11.64
N THR A 31 -12.97 -9.71 -11.25
CA THR A 31 -11.86 -10.44 -11.88
C THR A 31 -11.07 -11.30 -10.92
N ASN A 32 -11.24 -11.12 -9.61
CA ASN A 32 -10.56 -11.91 -8.60
C ASN A 32 -11.59 -12.72 -7.79
N PRO A 33 -11.81 -14.00 -8.14
CA PRO A 33 -12.74 -14.87 -7.43
C PRO A 33 -12.22 -15.31 -6.05
N ASP A 34 -10.94 -15.09 -5.73
CA ASP A 34 -10.31 -15.54 -4.49
C ASP A 34 -10.59 -14.60 -3.30
N ILE A 35 -11.28 -13.47 -3.52
CA ILE A 35 -11.62 -12.52 -2.46
C ILE A 35 -12.84 -13.03 -1.68
N ASP A 36 -12.59 -13.38 -0.42
CA ASP A 36 -13.64 -13.67 0.57
C ASP A 36 -14.10 -12.36 1.23
N TYR A 37 -15.25 -11.83 0.79
CA TYR A 37 -15.80 -10.56 1.28
C TYR A 37 -16.19 -10.59 2.75
N GLU A 38 -16.62 -11.75 3.28
CA GLU A 38 -16.96 -11.91 4.69
C GLU A 38 -15.76 -11.70 5.62
N LYS A 39 -14.54 -11.93 5.11
CA LYS A 39 -13.28 -11.67 5.80
C LYS A 39 -12.75 -10.25 5.61
N SER A 40 -13.37 -9.41 4.77
CA SER A 40 -12.86 -8.05 4.54
C SER A 40 -12.84 -7.19 5.80
N LYS A 41 -13.72 -7.47 6.78
CA LYS A 41 -13.73 -6.85 8.11
C LYS A 41 -12.48 -7.14 8.96
N LEU A 42 -11.68 -8.14 8.58
CA LEU A 42 -10.42 -8.49 9.24
C LEU A 42 -9.24 -7.69 8.69
N ASN A 43 -9.40 -7.04 7.53
CA ASN A 43 -8.37 -6.16 6.98
C ASN A 43 -8.22 -4.91 7.86
N TYR A 44 -7.02 -4.37 7.91
CA TYR A 44 -6.73 -3.15 8.67
C TYR A 44 -5.76 -2.25 7.94
N ASP A 45 -5.99 -0.95 8.05
CA ASP A 45 -5.02 0.08 7.71
C ASP A 45 -4.13 0.35 8.94
N LEU A 46 -2.81 0.39 8.74
CA LEU A 46 -1.85 0.63 9.82
C LEU A 46 -1.57 2.12 10.06
N ASN A 47 -1.92 2.98 9.10
CA ASN A 47 -1.59 4.42 9.11
C ASN A 47 -2.83 5.32 9.21
N ASN A 48 -3.99 4.87 8.74
CA ASN A 48 -5.22 5.67 8.74
C ASN A 48 -6.28 5.06 9.67
N GLN A 49 -7.06 5.93 10.33
CA GLN A 49 -8.18 5.51 11.19
C GLN A 49 -9.45 5.20 10.39
N SER A 50 -9.56 5.76 9.19
CA SER A 50 -10.68 5.58 8.27
C SER A 50 -10.18 5.51 6.84
N GLU A 51 -11.08 5.14 5.94
CA GLU A 51 -10.90 5.27 4.49
C GLU A 51 -10.52 6.69 4.09
N ILE A 52 -9.69 6.81 3.04
CA ILE A 52 -9.16 8.09 2.54
C ILE A 52 -9.18 8.15 1.01
N ASP A 53 -9.23 9.35 0.44
CA ASP A 53 -8.98 9.51 -0.99
C ASP A 53 -7.47 9.52 -1.28
N PHE A 54 -7.01 8.50 -1.99
CA PHE A 54 -5.59 8.32 -2.32
C PHE A 54 -5.08 9.40 -3.28
N ASN A 55 -5.89 9.89 -4.23
CA ASN A 55 -5.44 10.97 -5.12
C ASN A 55 -5.21 12.23 -4.31
N LYS A 56 -6.18 12.60 -3.46
CA LYS A 56 -6.07 13.76 -2.59
C LYS A 56 -4.84 13.67 -1.70
N LYS A 57 -4.62 12.52 -1.03
CA LYS A 57 -3.48 12.36 -0.13
C LYS A 57 -2.13 12.42 -0.85
N VAL A 58 -2.04 11.82 -2.03
CA VAL A 58 -0.81 11.84 -2.85
C VAL A 58 -0.54 13.24 -3.39
N ASP A 59 -1.56 13.98 -3.81
CA ASP A 59 -1.44 15.37 -4.24
C ASP A 59 -0.99 16.28 -3.09
N GLU A 60 -1.54 16.10 -1.88
CA GLU A 60 -1.12 16.82 -0.67
C GLU A 60 0.36 16.60 -0.37
N ILE A 61 0.80 15.33 -0.28
CA ILE A 61 2.20 14.97 0.01
C ILE A 61 3.13 15.57 -1.06
N ILE A 62 2.76 15.45 -2.33
CA ILE A 62 3.56 15.98 -3.43
C ILE A 62 3.66 17.51 -3.34
N LYS A 63 2.56 18.21 -3.05
CA LYS A 63 2.55 19.68 -2.90
C LYS A 63 3.40 20.14 -1.72
N GLU A 64 3.42 19.39 -0.64
CA GLU A 64 4.22 19.70 0.56
C GLU A 64 5.73 19.48 0.36
N ASN A 65 6.13 18.60 -0.57
CA ASN A 65 7.53 18.15 -0.70
C ASN A 65 8.22 18.58 -2.00
N VAL A 66 7.48 18.97 -3.05
CA VAL A 66 8.08 19.45 -4.30
C VAL A 66 8.46 20.93 -4.16
N ILE A 67 9.76 21.20 -4.25
CA ILE A 67 10.30 22.57 -4.21
C ILE A 67 10.33 23.12 -5.64
N GLY A 68 9.44 24.06 -5.94
CA GLY A 68 9.42 24.84 -7.18
C GLY A 68 8.05 24.93 -7.85
N ASP A 69 7.89 25.94 -8.71
CA ASP A 69 6.59 26.27 -9.34
C ASP A 69 6.31 25.49 -10.63
N LYS A 70 7.21 24.56 -11.01
CA LYS A 70 7.05 23.77 -12.23
C LYS A 70 5.96 22.72 -12.05
N LYS A 71 5.02 22.71 -13.01
CA LYS A 71 3.98 21.68 -13.08
C LYS A 71 4.58 20.29 -13.22
N ILE A 72 4.07 19.35 -12.42
CA ILE A 72 4.45 17.94 -12.49
C ILE A 72 3.97 17.35 -13.81
N ARG A 73 4.87 16.60 -14.47
CA ARG A 73 4.57 15.91 -15.72
C ARG A 73 3.37 14.96 -15.57
N LYS A 74 2.48 14.97 -16.55
CA LYS A 74 1.24 14.17 -16.54
C LYS A 74 1.46 12.66 -16.42
N ASP A 75 2.61 12.18 -16.87
CA ASP A 75 3.00 10.77 -16.91
C ASP A 75 4.01 10.40 -15.82
N ALA A 76 4.19 11.27 -14.82
CA ALA A 76 4.99 10.99 -13.63
C ALA A 76 4.47 9.75 -12.92
N VAL A 77 5.41 8.96 -12.42
CA VAL A 77 5.11 8.02 -11.34
C VAL A 77 4.82 8.87 -10.11
N ARG A 78 3.63 8.69 -9.53
CA ARG A 78 3.16 9.49 -8.40
C ARG A 78 3.37 8.81 -7.06
N LEU A 79 3.33 7.47 -7.06
CA LEU A 79 3.66 6.64 -5.92
C LEU A 79 4.20 5.28 -6.38
N CYS A 80 4.86 4.59 -5.46
CA CYS A 80 5.26 3.20 -5.61
C CYS A 80 4.42 2.36 -4.65
N ASP A 81 3.61 1.46 -5.20
CA ASP A 81 2.87 0.49 -4.42
C ASP A 81 3.77 -0.73 -4.15
N ILE A 82 3.87 -1.17 -2.91
CA ILE A 82 4.80 -2.23 -2.51
C ILE A 82 4.01 -3.34 -1.82
N VAL A 83 3.98 -4.51 -2.46
CA VAL A 83 3.47 -5.72 -1.83
C VAL A 83 4.57 -6.33 -0.98
N VAL A 84 4.25 -6.54 0.29
CA VAL A 84 5.10 -7.23 1.27
C VAL A 84 4.38 -8.48 1.72
N THR A 85 4.94 -9.65 1.43
CA THR A 85 4.32 -10.94 1.79
C THR A 85 5.34 -12.07 1.89
N SER A 86 4.87 -13.30 2.10
CA SER A 86 5.62 -14.55 2.08
C SER A 86 4.71 -15.69 1.60
N ASP A 87 5.14 -16.95 1.75
CA ASP A 87 4.30 -18.11 1.46
C ASP A 87 3.28 -18.39 2.59
N PRO A 88 2.21 -19.16 2.34
CA PRO A 88 1.24 -19.50 3.38
C PRO A 88 1.87 -20.19 4.60
N LYS A 89 2.84 -21.08 4.37
CA LYS A 89 3.56 -21.79 5.45
C LYS A 89 4.22 -20.85 6.45
N PHE A 90 4.63 -19.66 6.02
CA PHE A 90 5.17 -18.63 6.91
C PHE A 90 4.10 -18.01 7.81
N PHE A 91 2.89 -17.77 7.29
CA PHE A 91 1.81 -17.11 8.02
C PHE A 91 0.98 -18.08 8.86
N ASP A 92 0.84 -19.34 8.45
CA ASP A 92 0.06 -20.37 9.16
C ASP A 92 0.59 -20.66 10.58
N ARG A 93 1.85 -20.30 10.85
CA ARG A 93 2.51 -20.44 12.15
C ARG A 93 2.50 -19.18 13.01
N LEU A 94 1.88 -18.10 12.54
CA LEU A 94 1.85 -16.80 13.21
C LEU A 94 0.43 -16.48 13.70
N THR A 95 0.36 -15.82 14.85
CA THR A 95 -0.88 -15.20 15.34
C THR A 95 -1.14 -13.87 14.62
N ASP A 96 -2.40 -13.41 14.64
CA ASP A 96 -2.77 -12.10 14.07
C ASP A 96 -1.93 -10.95 14.63
N ARG A 97 -1.57 -11.03 15.92
CA ARG A 97 -0.69 -10.05 16.58
C ARG A 97 0.72 -10.08 15.99
N GLU A 98 1.28 -11.26 15.76
CA GLU A 98 2.60 -11.42 15.15
C GLU A 98 2.61 -10.96 13.69
N ILE A 99 1.57 -11.26 12.92
CA ILE A 99 1.39 -10.77 11.54
C ILE A 99 1.34 -9.24 11.53
N LYS A 100 0.54 -8.63 12.42
CA LYS A 100 0.45 -7.17 12.54
C LYS A 100 1.79 -6.54 12.92
N ASN A 101 2.54 -7.17 13.83
CA ASN A 101 3.87 -6.71 14.21
C ASN A 101 4.89 -6.85 13.07
N PHE A 102 4.86 -7.96 12.34
CA PHE A 102 5.68 -8.16 11.15
C PHE A 102 5.45 -7.04 10.13
N LEU A 103 4.20 -6.72 9.80
CA LEU A 103 3.88 -5.64 8.86
C LEU A 103 4.34 -4.26 9.36
N LYS A 104 4.16 -3.95 10.66
CA LYS A 104 4.65 -2.70 11.25
C LYS A 104 6.18 -2.57 11.14
N ILE A 105 6.91 -3.64 11.42
CA ILE A 105 8.38 -3.64 11.31
C ILE A 105 8.81 -3.35 9.87
N VAL A 106 8.14 -3.95 8.88
CA VAL A 106 8.46 -3.69 7.47
C VAL A 106 8.18 -2.24 7.08
N ILE A 107 7.05 -1.67 7.52
CA ILE A 107 6.74 -0.24 7.28
C ILE A 107 7.82 0.65 7.89
N ILE A 108 8.22 0.40 9.14
CA ILE A 108 9.25 1.18 9.84
C ILE A 108 10.57 1.10 9.06
N PHE A 109 10.99 -0.10 8.66
CA PHE A 109 12.22 -0.31 7.90
C PHE A 109 12.21 0.50 6.60
N TYR A 110 11.12 0.43 5.82
CA TYR A 110 11.01 1.13 4.54
C TYR A 110 10.88 2.65 4.68
N VAL A 111 10.05 3.14 5.59
CA VAL A 111 9.85 4.57 5.79
C VAL A 111 11.13 5.23 6.28
N ILE A 112 11.85 4.59 7.20
CA ILE A 112 13.11 5.13 7.72
C ILE A 112 14.21 5.09 6.65
N ASP A 113 14.38 3.97 5.93
CA ASP A 113 15.49 3.85 4.98
C ASP A 113 15.25 4.69 3.71
N ILE A 114 14.01 4.78 3.21
CA ILE A 114 13.71 5.64 2.05
C ILE A 114 13.89 7.12 2.41
N LYS A 115 13.37 7.58 3.55
CA LYS A 115 13.52 8.99 3.95
C LYS A 115 14.96 9.40 4.26
N LYS A 116 15.84 8.46 4.59
CA LYS A 116 17.27 8.74 4.82
C LYS A 116 18.09 8.83 3.54
N ARG A 117 17.58 8.32 2.41
CA ARG A 117 18.30 8.25 1.13
C ARG A 117 17.88 9.33 0.12
N ILE A 118 16.89 10.17 0.46
CA ILE A 118 16.40 11.30 -0.33
C ILE A 118 16.73 12.57 0.44
#